data_AF-A0A7X7TM96-F1
#
_entry.id   AF-A0A7X7TM96-F1
#
_cell.length_a   1.000
_cell.length_b   1.000
_cell.length_c   1.000
_cell.angle_alpha   90.00
_cell.angle_beta   90.00
_cell.angle_gamma   90.00
#
_symmetry.space_group_name_H-M   'P 1'
#
loop_
_entity.id
_entity.type
_entity.pdbx_description
1 polymer ?
#
loop_
_entity_poly.entity_id
_entity_poly.type
_entity_poly.pdbx_seq_one_letter_code
_entity_poly.pdbx_strand_id
1 'polypeptide(L)'
;MPILQVIAGFATGWFSALLGIGGGIILVPMLTYIFKVPIQQAVGTSLAVIIPTALVGAWQHYNLNNLNLKLAVVLAIGAVIGSYVGAHCVAVISPSILRKIFAVLLIVTAVRMLVS
;
A
#
# COMPACT_ATOMS: atom_id res chain seq x y z
N MET A 1 1.15 20.01 -14.99
CA MET A 1 1.46 18.60 -14.62
C MET A 1 1.35 18.26 -13.13
N PRO A 2 1.59 19.15 -12.13
CA PRO A 2 1.48 18.76 -10.70
C PRO A 2 0.03 18.62 -10.20
N ILE A 3 -0.92 19.40 -10.75
CA ILE A 3 -2.33 19.35 -10.36
C ILE A 3 -2.94 17.94 -10.57
N LEU A 4 -2.57 17.25 -11.64
CA LEU A 4 -3.08 15.92 -11.97
C LEU A 4 -2.61 14.87 -10.95
N GLN A 5 -1.38 15.00 -10.46
CA GLN A 5 -0.83 14.12 -9.42
C GLN A 5 -1.55 14.30 -8.08
N VAL A 6 -1.89 15.55 -7.73
CA VAL A 6 -2.64 15.86 -6.50
C VAL A 6 -4.06 15.29 -6.56
N ILE A 7 -4.77 15.52 -7.67
CA ILE A 7 -6.14 15.00 -7.84
C ILE A 7 -6.14 13.48 -7.83
N ALA A 8 -5.20 12.85 -8.54
CA ALA A 8 -5.10 11.40 -8.59
C ALA A 8 -4.68 10.82 -7.24
N GLY A 9 -3.77 11.47 -6.51
CA GLY A 9 -3.41 11.11 -5.13
C GLY A 9 -4.62 11.20 -4.17
N PHE A 10 -5.43 12.25 -4.30
CA PHE A 10 -6.64 12.41 -3.50
C PHE A 10 -7.68 11.32 -3.81
N ALA A 11 -7.95 11.06 -5.08
CA ALA A 11 -8.89 10.02 -5.51
C ALA A 11 -8.45 8.64 -5.04
N THR A 12 -7.18 8.29 -5.25
CA THR A 12 -6.62 7.00 -4.82
C THR A 12 -6.60 6.83 -3.31
N GLY A 13 -6.32 7.89 -2.56
CA GLY A 13 -6.45 7.93 -1.10
C GLY A 13 -7.89 7.70 -0.64
N TRP A 14 -8.86 8.36 -1.26
CA TRP A 14 -10.28 8.20 -0.97
C TRP A 14 -10.75 6.76 -1.20
N PHE A 15 -10.47 6.18 -2.36
CA PHE A 15 -10.82 4.79 -2.66
C PHE A 15 -10.11 3.81 -1.72
N SER A 16 -8.84 4.07 -1.38
CA SER A 16 -8.10 3.20 -0.47
C SER A 16 -8.62 3.24 0.96
N ALA A 17 -9.08 4.40 1.44
CA ALA A 17 -9.70 4.55 2.74
C ALA A 17 -11.07 3.85 2.78
N LEU A 18 -11.89 4.00 1.73
CA LEU A 18 -13.19 3.32 1.63
C LEU A 18 -13.06 1.80 1.60
N LEU A 19 -12.08 1.29 0.86
CA LEU A 19 -11.90 -0.15 0.65
C LEU A 19 -11.03 -0.80 1.73
N GLY A 20 -10.42 -0.03 2.63
CA GLY A 20 -9.58 -0.53 3.73
C GLY A 20 -8.29 -1.25 3.31
N ILE A 21 -7.89 -1.17 2.04
CA ILE A 21 -6.80 -1.97 1.46
C ILE A 21 -5.42 -1.30 1.52
N GLY A 22 -5.33 -0.11 2.10
CA GLY A 22 -4.05 0.54 2.38
C GLY A 22 -3.30 1.03 1.14
N GLY A 23 -3.94 1.68 0.16
CA GLY A 23 -3.24 2.53 -0.82
C GLY A 23 -2.63 1.79 -2.01
N GLY A 24 -1.77 0.82 -1.74
CA GLY A 24 -0.78 0.29 -2.68
C GLY A 24 -1.37 -0.38 -3.93
N ILE A 25 -2.53 -1.02 -3.80
CA ILE A 25 -3.21 -1.72 -4.91
C ILE A 25 -3.58 -0.74 -6.03
N ILE A 26 -3.96 0.49 -5.68
CA ILE A 26 -4.34 1.52 -6.65
C ILE A 26 -3.14 2.42 -6.98
N LEU A 27 -2.33 2.78 -5.98
CA LEU A 27 -1.24 3.74 -6.14
C LEU A 27 -0.10 3.20 -7.03
N VAL A 28 0.30 1.94 -6.85
CA VAL A 28 1.41 1.33 -7.60
C VAL A 28 1.13 1.23 -9.11
N PRO A 29 -0.01 0.70 -9.58
CA PRO A 29 -0.31 0.70 -11.01
C PRO A 29 -0.50 2.12 -11.55
N MET A 30 -1.07 3.04 -10.78
CA MET A 30 -1.18 4.44 -11.19
C MET A 30 0.21 5.06 -11.46
N LEU A 31 1.14 4.92 -10.51
CA LEU A 31 2.52 5.42 -10.67
C LEU A 31 3.27 4.73 -11.82
N THR A 32 3.08 3.42 -11.98
CA THR A 32 3.81 2.64 -12.99
C THR A 32 3.26 2.85 -14.40
N TYR A 33 1.94 2.84 -14.59
CA TYR A 33 1.31 2.90 -15.91
C TYR A 33 1.00 4.32 -16.38
N ILE A 34 0.56 5.20 -15.47
CA ILE A 34 0.20 6.59 -15.83
C ILE A 34 1.44 7.48 -15.78
N PHE A 35 2.21 7.40 -14.69
CA PHE A 35 3.37 8.26 -14.47
C PHE A 35 4.70 7.67 -14.96
N LYS A 36 4.67 6.45 -15.51
CA LYS A 36 5.84 5.74 -16.07
C LYS A 36 7.02 5.63 -15.08
N VAL A 37 6.73 5.60 -13.78
CA VAL A 37 7.72 5.43 -12.73
C VAL A 37 8.17 3.96 -12.69
N PRO A 38 9.47 3.67 -12.54
CA PRO A 38 9.95 2.30 -12.36
C PRO A 38 9.23 1.61 -11.20
N ILE A 39 8.82 0.35 -11.40
CA ILE A 39 7.98 -0.36 -10.42
C ILE A 39 8.60 -0.46 -9.03
N GLN A 40 9.93 -0.56 -8.93
CA GLN A 40 10.64 -0.55 -7.65
C GLN A 40 10.46 0.78 -6.89
N GLN A 41 10.53 1.90 -7.61
CA GLN A 41 10.27 3.22 -7.04
C GLN A 41 8.78 3.39 -6.71
N ALA A 42 7.88 2.94 -7.59
CA ALA A 42 6.43 3.02 -7.37
C ALA A 42 5.99 2.28 -6.10
N VAL A 43 6.54 1.09 -5.86
CA VAL A 43 6.28 0.31 -4.63
C VAL A 43 6.80 1.07 -3.39
N GLY A 44 8.03 1.60 -3.43
CA GLY A 44 8.59 2.39 -2.34
C GLY A 44 7.80 3.67 -2.03
N THR A 45 7.40 4.42 -3.06
CA THR A 45 6.57 5.61 -2.93
C THR A 45 5.20 5.27 -2.34
N SER A 46 4.60 4.14 -2.73
CA SER A 46 3.32 3.71 -2.16
C SER A 46 3.41 3.44 -0.66
N LEU A 47 4.50 2.83 -0.19
CA LEU A 47 4.75 2.61 1.24
C LEU A 47 4.87 3.94 2.00
N ALA A 48 5.54 4.94 1.42
CA ALA A 48 5.64 6.27 2.02
C ALA A 48 4.26 6.94 2.17
N VAL A 49 3.37 6.79 1.17
CA VAL A 49 2.00 7.31 1.20
C VAL A 49 1.14 6.57 2.23
N ILE A 50 1.41 5.29 2.50
CA ILE A 50 0.66 4.52 3.49
C ILE A 50 0.89 5.04 4.91
N ILE A 51 2.08 5.55 5.24
CA ILE A 51 2.42 6.05 6.59
C ILE A 51 1.38 7.03 7.15
N PRO A 52 1.08 8.18 6.50
CA PRO A 52 0.09 9.11 7.03
C PRO A 52 -1.32 8.50 7.09
N THR A 53 -1.71 7.67 6.11
CA THR A 53 -3.03 7.03 6.13
C THR A 53 -3.18 6.02 7.26
N ALA A 54 -2.12 5.27 7.56
CA ALA A 54 -2.09 4.30 8.64
C ALA A 54 -2.10 4.99 10.01
N LEU A 55 -1.41 6.12 10.15
CA LEU A 55 -1.46 6.95 11.36
C LEU A 55 -2.88 7.46 11.64
N VAL A 56 -3.55 7.99 10.62
CA VAL A 56 -4.94 8.46 10.75
C VAL A 56 -5.88 7.31 11.09
N GLY A 57 -5.75 6.16 10.42
CA GLY A 57 -6.55 4.96 10.72
C GLY A 57 -6.32 4.45 12.14
N ALA A 58 -5.07 4.39 12.58
CA ALA A 58 -4.72 4.01 13.95
C ALA A 58 -5.32 4.98 14.98
N TRP A 59 -5.26 6.29 14.72
CA TRP A 59 -5.84 7.29 15.60
C TRP A 59 -7.37 7.19 15.69
N GLN A 60 -8.05 6.94 14.56
CA GLN A 60 -9.50 6.69 14.53
C GLN A 60 -9.88 5.43 15.33
N HIS A 61 -9.14 4.33 15.15
CA HIS A 61 -9.36 3.10 15.92
C HIS A 61 -9.10 3.28 17.42
N TYR A 62 -8.14 4.13 17.79
CA TYR A 62 -7.90 4.52 19.18
C TYR A 62 -9.09 5.27 19.77
N ASN A 63 -9.63 6.24 19.03
CA ASN A 63 -10.75 7.05 19.50
C ASN A 63 -12.06 6.25 19.62
N LEU A 64 -12.18 5.14 18.89
CA LEU A 64 -13.32 4.22 18.96
C LEU A 64 -13.22 3.19 20.10
N ASN A 65 -12.21 3.27 20.98
CA ASN A 65 -11.92 2.29 22.05
C ASN A 65 -11.81 0.81 21.59
N ASN A 66 -11.65 0.57 20.29
CA ASN A 66 -11.56 -0.75 19.68
C ASN A 66 -10.11 -1.23 19.50
N LEU A 67 -9.14 -0.54 20.09
CA LEU A 67 -7.73 -0.92 19.98
C LEU A 67 -7.31 -1.88 21.10
N ASN A 68 -7.06 -3.12 20.72
CA ASN A 68 -6.25 -4.02 21.53
C ASN A 68 -4.77 -3.67 21.33
N LEU A 69 -4.20 -2.89 22.25
CA LEU A 69 -2.80 -2.43 22.20
C LEU A 69 -1.80 -3.59 22.08
N LYS A 70 -2.07 -4.74 22.72
CA LYS A 70 -1.20 -5.91 22.64
C LYS A 70 -1.14 -6.45 21.23
N LEU A 71 -2.30 -6.55 20.57
CA LEU A 71 -2.40 -7.03 19.19
C LEU A 71 -1.80 -6.01 18.21
N ALA A 72 -2.02 -4.72 18.44
CA ALA A 72 -1.42 -3.65 17.64
C ALA A 72 0.11 -3.67 17.65
N VAL A 73 0.73 -3.88 18.82
CA VAL A 73 2.20 -3.96 18.94
C VAL A 73 2.74 -5.20 18.22
N VAL A 74 2.10 -6.36 18.39
CA VAL A 74 2.52 -7.60 17.71
C VAL A 74 2.44 -7.44 16.20
N LEU A 75 1.35 -6.87 15.68
CA LEU A 75 1.19 -6.58 14.26
C LEU A 75 2.21 -5.56 13.77
N ALA A 76 2.50 -4.51 14.54
CA ALA A 76 3.48 -3.50 14.18
C ALA A 76 4.88 -4.10 14.04
N ILE A 77 5.31 -4.94 14.99
CA ILE A 77 6.62 -5.62 14.92
C ILE A 77 6.67 -6.53 13.69
N GLY A 78 5.64 -7.34 13.46
CA GLY A 78 5.56 -8.21 12.29
C GLY A 78 5.61 -7.41 10.97
N ALA A 79 4.89 -6.28 10.90
CA ALA A 79 4.89 -5.40 9.73
C ALA A 79 6.25 -4.73 9.50
N VAL A 80 6.94 -4.29 10.55
CA VAL A 80 8.29 -3.70 10.44
C VAL A 80 9.30 -4.73 9.95
N ILE A 81 9.32 -5.93 10.54
CA ILE A 81 10.24 -6.99 10.13
C ILE A 81 9.93 -7.43 8.69
N GLY A 82 8.66 -7.68 8.38
CA GLY A 82 8.22 -8.10 7.06
C GLY A 82 8.51 -7.06 5.97
N SER A 83 8.28 -5.78 6.25
CA SER A 83 8.58 -4.69 5.32
C SER A 83 10.08 -4.49 5.11
N TYR A 84 10.89 -4.62 6.17
CA TYR A 84 12.34 -4.54 6.08
C TYR A 84 12.93 -5.67 5.22
N VAL A 85 12.52 -6.91 5.47
CA VAL A 85 12.93 -8.08 4.68
C VAL A 85 12.44 -7.96 3.24
N GLY A 86 11.16 -7.60 3.06
CA GLY A 86 10.57 -7.40 1.73
C GLY A 86 11.28 -6.34 0.91
N ALA A 87 11.65 -5.21 1.53
CA ALA A 87 12.40 -4.14 0.86
C ALA A 87 13.78 -4.61 0.38
N HIS A 88 14.49 -5.41 1.18
CA HIS A 88 15.78 -5.99 0.79
C HIS A 88 15.63 -7.00 -0.35
N CYS A 89 14.60 -7.86 -0.30
CA CYS A 89 14.31 -8.80 -1.39
C CYS A 89 13.98 -8.07 -2.70
N VAL A 90 13.20 -6.98 -2.65
CA VAL A 90 12.83 -6.21 -3.85
C VAL A 90 14.05 -5.58 -4.53
N ALA A 91 15.09 -5.21 -3.77
CA ALA A 91 16.31 -4.61 -4.31
C ALA A 91 17.13 -5.58 -5.19
N VAL A 92 17.04 -6.89 -4.93
CA VAL A 92 17.81 -7.93 -5.65
C VAL A 92 16.99 -8.63 -6.75
N ILE A 93 15.67 -8.45 -6.78
CA ILE A 93 14.77 -9.07 -7.77
C ILE A 93 14.71 -8.21 -9.04
N SER A 94 14.71 -8.88 -10.21
CA SER A 94 14.58 -8.18 -11.49
C SER A 94 13.20 -7.50 -11.64
N PRO A 95 13.13 -6.32 -12.29
CA PRO A 95 11.86 -5.59 -12.46
C PRO A 95 10.75 -6.41 -13.12
N SER A 96 11.09 -7.30 -14.06
CA SER A 96 10.12 -8.17 -14.75
C SER A 96 9.50 -9.20 -13.81
N ILE A 97 10.28 -9.77 -12.89
CA ILE A 97 9.77 -10.72 -11.89
C ILE A 97 8.90 -9.97 -10.89
N LEU A 98 9.37 -8.81 -10.40
CA LEU A 98 8.61 -7.99 -9.46
C LEU A 98 7.24 -7.59 -10.03
N ARG A 99 7.19 -7.23 -11.32
CA ARG A 99 5.94 -6.93 -12.03
C ARG A 99 4.99 -8.12 -12.09
N LYS A 100 5.50 -9.33 -12.35
CA LYS A 100 4.69 -10.56 -12.34
C LYS A 100 4.13 -10.86 -10.95
N ILE A 101 4.97 -10.78 -9.91
CA ILE A 101 4.56 -10.98 -8.52
C ILE A 101 3.46 -9.98 -8.14
N PHE A 102 3.67 -8.70 -8.46
CA PHE A 102 2.69 -7.66 -8.17
C PHE A 102 1.38 -7.87 -8.94
N ALA A 103 1.45 -8.29 -10.21
CA ALA A 103 0.25 -8.60 -11.00
C ALA A 103 -0.54 -9.77 -10.41
N VAL A 104 0.12 -10.85 -9.96
CA VAL A 104 -0.54 -11.97 -9.28
C VAL A 104 -1.19 -11.49 -7.98
N LEU A 105 -0.48 -10.68 -7.19
CA LEU A 105 -1.01 -10.11 -5.95
C LEU A 105 -2.28 -9.30 -6.22
N LEU A 106 -2.27 -8.43 -7.24
CA LEU A 106 -3.43 -7.63 -7.64
C LEU A 106 -4.64 -8.50 -8.02
N ILE A 107 -4.42 -9.57 -8.79
CA ILE A 107 -5.49 -10.51 -9.17
C ILE A 107 -6.07 -11.18 -7.93
N VAL A 108 -5.22 -11.68 -7.03
CA VAL A 108 -5.68 -12.33 -5.79
C VAL A 108 -6.49 -11.36 -4.93
N THR A 109 -6.03 -10.12 -4.76
CA THR A 109 -6.78 -9.10 -4.02
C THR A 109 -8.10 -8.75 -4.69
N ALA A 110 -8.13 -8.61 -6.01
CA ALA A 110 -9.35 -8.31 -6.76
C ALA A 110 -10.39 -9.43 -6.57
N VAL A 111 -9.98 -10.70 -6.65
CA VAL A 111 -10.86 -11.84 -6.38
C VAL A 111 -11.36 -11.84 -4.93
N ARG A 112 -10.47 -11.60 -3.95
CA ARG A 112 -10.86 -11.54 -2.54
C ARG A 112 -11.91 -10.46 -2.28
N MET A 113 -11.76 -9.28 -2.88
CA MET A 113 -12.73 -8.19 -2.74
C MET A 113 -14.06 -8.45 -3.43
N LEU A 114 -14.10 -9.30 -4.45
CA LEU A 114 -15.34 -9.66 -5.14
C LEU A 114 -16.14 -10.72 -4.37
N VAL A 115 -15.44 -11.54 -3.57
CA VAL A 115 -16.04 -12.63 -2.78
C VAL A 115 -16.35 -12.22 -1.34
N SER A 116 -15.70 -11.16 -0.81
CA SER A 116 -15.94 -10.63 0.55
C SER A 116 -17.07 -9.62 0.57
#